data_AF-A0A1Z4JPB1-F1
#
_entry.id   AF-A0A1Z4JPB1-F1
#
_cell.length_a   1.000
_cell.length_b   1.000
_cell.length_c   1.000
_cell.angle_alpha   90.00
_cell.angle_beta   90.00
_cell.angle_gamma   90.00
#
_symmetry.space_group_name_H-M   'P 1'
#
loop_
_entity.id
_entity.type
_entity.pdbx_description
1 polymer ?
#
loop_
_entity_poly.entity_id
_entity_poly.type
_entity_poly.pdbx_seq_one_letter_code
_entity_poly.pdbx_strand_id
1 'polypeptide(L)'
;MLLNWLWHQGEQLSRLKEAPQESEVSLPLPKCESSPTRTSVILSILSPSNPRTLGDISDALKEADLQTPRVSLLELLDLLVQQEQVIRDWGETGCRVYFLNKKPPA
;
A
#
# COMPACT_ATOMS: atom_id res chain seq x y z
N MET A 1 -45.04 -17.27 -5.33
CA MET A 1 -43.71 -17.40 -5.99
C MET A 1 -42.68 -16.84 -5.03
N LEU A 2 -41.91 -17.67 -4.31
CA LEU A 2 -40.66 -17.36 -3.58
C LEU A 2 -40.27 -18.51 -2.61
N LEU A 3 -40.32 -19.77 -3.07
CA LEU A 3 -39.99 -20.95 -2.24
C LEU A 3 -39.00 -21.88 -2.95
N ASN A 4 -38.10 -21.34 -3.78
CA ASN A 4 -37.27 -22.15 -4.67
C ASN A 4 -35.80 -21.67 -4.73
N TRP A 5 -35.20 -21.35 -3.58
CA TRP A 5 -33.79 -20.90 -3.51
C TRP A 5 -33.00 -21.46 -2.31
N LEU A 6 -33.47 -22.55 -1.68
CA LEU A 6 -32.78 -23.19 -0.54
C LEU A 6 -32.34 -24.63 -0.78
N TRP A 7 -32.42 -25.14 -2.02
CA TRP A 7 -32.07 -26.54 -2.34
C TRP A 7 -30.65 -26.74 -2.90
N HIS A 8 -29.88 -25.69 -3.15
CA HIS A 8 -28.63 -25.80 -3.94
C HIS A 8 -27.35 -25.42 -3.20
N GLN A 9 -27.24 -25.73 -1.90
CA GLN A 9 -25.98 -25.53 -1.14
C GLN A 9 -25.65 -26.66 -0.15
N GLY A 10 -26.46 -27.71 -0.07
CA GLY A 10 -26.26 -28.82 0.88
C GLY A 10 -25.43 -30.00 0.39
N GLU A 11 -25.10 -30.07 -0.90
CA GLU A 11 -24.58 -31.30 -1.53
C GLU A 11 -23.06 -31.31 -1.78
N GLN A 12 -22.34 -30.24 -1.44
CA GLN A 12 -20.89 -30.13 -1.69
C GLN A 12 -20.00 -30.47 -0.46
N LEU A 13 -20.60 -30.73 0.71
CA LEU A 13 -19.84 -30.98 1.95
C LEU A 13 -19.52 -32.47 2.21
N SER A 14 -19.97 -33.39 1.35
CA SER A 14 -19.81 -34.84 1.60
C SER A 14 -18.64 -35.51 0.86
N ARG A 15 -17.80 -34.79 0.11
CA ARG A 15 -16.72 -35.41 -0.71
C ARG A 15 -15.30 -34.87 -0.46
N LEU A 16 -14.98 -34.40 0.75
CA LEU A 16 -13.62 -34.03 1.12
C LEU A 16 -13.10 -34.78 2.35
N LYS A 17 -13.56 -36.02 2.51
CA LYS A 17 -12.94 -37.02 3.38
C LYS A 17 -12.18 -37.99 2.49
N GLU A 18 -10.93 -37.67 2.17
CA GLU A 18 -9.83 -38.58 1.79
C GLU A 18 -8.61 -37.73 1.35
N ALA A 19 -7.61 -37.59 2.23
CA ALA A 19 -6.21 -37.36 1.81
C ALA A 19 -5.64 -38.74 1.39
N PRO A 20 -4.60 -38.89 0.52
CA PRO A 20 -3.33 -38.16 0.65
C PRO A 20 -2.46 -37.98 -0.63
N GLN A 21 -1.31 -37.33 -0.44
CA GLN A 21 -0.06 -37.39 -1.24
C GLN A 21 0.11 -36.51 -2.49
N GLU A 22 1.17 -35.69 -2.40
CA GLU A 22 2.17 -35.44 -3.43
C GLU A 22 1.67 -34.93 -4.79
N SER A 23 1.53 -33.61 -4.87
CA SER A 23 1.94 -32.91 -6.07
C SER A 23 2.64 -31.64 -5.66
N GLU A 24 3.95 -31.67 -5.88
CA GLU A 24 4.85 -30.55 -6.01
C GLU A 24 4.35 -29.64 -7.15
N VAL A 25 3.19 -29.00 -6.94
CA VAL A 25 2.83 -27.82 -7.70
C VAL A 25 3.74 -26.75 -7.14
N SER A 26 4.85 -26.53 -7.83
CA SER A 26 5.51 -25.22 -7.87
C SER A 26 4.44 -24.20 -8.22
N LEU A 27 3.71 -23.76 -7.19
CA LEU A 27 3.03 -22.49 -7.23
C LEU A 27 4.14 -21.51 -7.62
N PRO A 28 4.01 -20.75 -8.72
CA PRO A 28 4.77 -19.53 -8.79
C PRO A 28 4.33 -18.75 -7.56
N LEU A 29 5.14 -18.80 -6.50
CA LEU A 29 5.24 -17.70 -5.56
C LEU A 29 5.18 -16.48 -6.45
N PRO A 30 4.22 -15.54 -6.26
CA PRO A 30 4.34 -14.28 -6.94
C PRO A 30 5.76 -13.87 -6.64
N LYS A 31 6.59 -13.80 -7.69
CA LYS A 31 7.88 -13.16 -7.57
C LYS A 31 7.46 -11.77 -7.12
N CYS A 32 7.56 -11.52 -5.81
CA CYS A 32 7.75 -10.19 -5.31
C CYS A 32 9.10 -9.76 -5.90
N GLU A 33 9.12 -9.51 -7.20
CA GLU A 33 9.81 -8.35 -7.72
C GLU A 33 9.23 -7.21 -6.92
N SER A 34 9.83 -6.98 -5.75
CA SER A 34 9.71 -5.75 -4.99
C SER A 34 10.29 -4.67 -5.87
N SER A 35 9.61 -4.35 -6.97
CA SER A 35 9.66 -3.00 -7.51
C SER A 35 9.37 -2.12 -6.31
N PRO A 36 10.28 -1.18 -5.96
CA PRO A 36 10.05 -0.32 -4.82
C PRO A 36 8.70 0.36 -5.05
N THR A 37 7.73 0.09 -4.19
CA THR A 37 6.43 0.74 -4.29
C THR A 37 6.67 2.23 -4.10
N ARG A 38 5.94 3.07 -4.84
CA ARG A 38 6.05 4.55 -4.74
C ARG A 38 6.01 5.01 -3.28
N THR A 39 5.19 4.36 -2.47
CA THR A 39 5.10 4.52 -1.01
C THR A 39 6.43 4.27 -0.30
N SER A 40 7.12 3.16 -0.59
CA SER A 40 8.45 2.87 0.00
C SER A 40 9.46 3.94 -0.36
N VAL A 41 9.47 4.44 -1.60
CA VAL A 41 10.38 5.50 -2.02
C VAL A 41 10.05 6.81 -1.30
N ILE A 42 8.77 7.20 -1.20
CA ILE A 42 8.34 8.37 -0.43
C ILE A 42 8.81 8.26 1.02
N LEU A 43 8.60 7.11 1.67
CA LEU A 43 9.04 6.89 3.06
C LEU A 43 10.57 6.93 3.20
N SER A 44 11.32 6.46 2.21
CA SER A 44 12.79 6.56 2.21
C SER A 44 13.31 7.99 2.00
N ILE A 45 12.57 8.84 1.29
CA ILE A 45 12.92 10.26 1.07
C ILE A 45 12.61 11.10 2.31
N LEU A 46 11.54 10.77 3.02
CA LEU A 46 11.10 11.49 4.20
C LEU A 46 11.96 11.13 5.42
N SER A 47 12.24 12.14 6.24
CA SER A 47 12.96 11.96 7.50
C SER A 47 12.22 12.69 8.61
N PRO A 48 12.18 12.17 9.84
CA PRO A 48 11.38 12.75 10.90
C PRO A 48 11.94 14.07 11.45
N SER A 49 13.14 14.47 11.04
CA SER A 49 13.76 15.76 11.40
C SER A 49 13.94 16.69 10.19
N ASN A 50 13.53 16.26 9.00
CA ASN A 50 13.70 17.05 7.77
C ASN A 50 12.38 17.11 6.99
N PRO A 51 11.54 18.13 7.22
CA PRO A 51 10.30 18.32 6.50
C PRO A 51 10.58 18.60 5.01
N ARG A 52 9.84 17.91 4.13
CA ARG A 52 9.93 18.05 2.68
C ARG A 52 8.62 18.61 2.12
N THR A 53 8.71 19.48 1.11
CA THR A 53 7.53 19.92 0.38
C THR A 53 7.06 18.86 -0.60
N LEU A 54 5.84 19.01 -1.12
CA LEU A 54 5.35 18.17 -2.21
C LEU A 54 6.26 18.20 -3.45
N GLY A 55 6.88 19.36 -3.73
CA GLY A 55 7.83 19.53 -4.83
C GLY A 55 9.06 18.66 -4.63
N ASP A 56 9.70 18.75 -3.46
CA ASP A 56 10.88 17.95 -3.11
C ASP A 56 10.61 16.44 -3.26
N ILE A 57 9.44 15.98 -2.83
CA ILE A 57 9.04 14.56 -2.92
C ILE A 57 8.82 14.17 -4.39
N SER A 58 8.18 15.03 -5.18
CA SER A 58 7.95 14.80 -6.60
C SER A 58 9.26 14.75 -7.39
N ASP A 59 10.21 15.64 -7.08
CA ASP A 59 11.51 15.66 -7.72
C ASP A 59 12.32 14.40 -7.37
N ALA A 60 12.35 14.01 -6.10
CA ALA A 60 13.02 12.78 -5.68
C ALA A 60 12.40 11.50 -6.28
N LEU A 61 11.07 11.47 -6.45
CA LEU A 61 10.40 10.39 -7.19
C LEU A 61 10.81 10.36 -8.66
N LYS A 62 10.95 11.53 -9.30
CA LYS A 62 11.43 11.64 -10.68
C LYS A 62 12.88 11.18 -10.82
N GLU A 63 13.74 11.49 -9.87
CA GLU A 63 15.13 10.99 -9.83
C GLU A 63 15.18 9.46 -9.68
N ALA A 64 14.20 8.86 -9.02
CA ALA A 64 14.03 7.42 -8.92
C ALA A 64 13.32 6.78 -10.14
N ASP A 65 13.15 7.52 -11.25
CA ASP A 65 12.38 7.11 -12.46
C ASP A 65 10.89 6.81 -12.19
N LEU A 66 10.37 7.24 -11.05
CA LEU A 66 8.97 7.06 -10.64
C LEU A 66 8.14 8.29 -10.99
N GLN A 67 7.75 8.38 -12.26
CA GLN A 67 6.77 9.40 -12.67
C GLN A 67 5.44 9.19 -11.96
N THR A 68 5.05 10.18 -11.16
CA THR A 68 3.83 10.15 -10.35
C THR A 68 3.08 11.47 -10.58
N PRO A 69 1.84 11.44 -11.11
CA PRO A 69 1.03 12.63 -11.24
C PRO A 69 0.86 13.32 -9.89
N ARG A 70 0.89 14.66 -9.87
CA ARG A 70 0.79 15.44 -8.63
C ARG A 70 -0.45 15.08 -7.79
N VAL A 71 -1.59 14.82 -8.44
CA VAL A 71 -2.83 14.41 -7.77
C VAL A 71 -2.65 13.07 -7.08
N SER A 72 -2.11 12.06 -7.77
CA SER A 72 -1.84 10.75 -7.20
C SER A 72 -0.80 10.79 -6.08
N LEU A 73 0.20 11.67 -6.16
CA LEU A 73 1.16 11.88 -5.07
C LEU A 73 0.48 12.46 -3.83
N LEU A 74 -0.44 13.41 -4.01
CA LEU A 74 -1.23 13.98 -2.90
C LEU A 74 -2.13 12.93 -2.26
N GLU A 75 -2.78 12.08 -3.05
CA GLU A 75 -3.60 10.97 -2.54
C GLU A 75 -2.75 9.97 -1.74
N LEU A 76 -1.56 9.61 -2.25
CA LEU A 76 -0.62 8.74 -1.53
C LEU A 76 -0.14 9.35 -0.21
N LEU A 77 0.19 10.64 -0.21
CA LEU A 77 0.62 11.33 1.01
C LEU A 77 -0.54 11.46 2.01
N ASP A 78 -1.77 11.69 1.55
CA ASP A 78 -2.94 11.74 2.44
C ASP A 78 -3.21 10.36 3.07
N LEU A 79 -3.11 9.28 2.29
CA LEU A 79 -3.19 7.91 2.82
C LEU A 79 -2.09 7.63 3.87
N LEU A 80 -0.85 8.05 3.61
CA LEU A 80 0.25 7.89 4.57
C LEU A 80 0.05 8.70 5.85
N VAL A 81 -0.63 9.85 5.76
CA VAL A 81 -1.02 10.66 6.91
C VAL A 81 -2.16 10.00 7.69
N GLN A 82 -3.17 9.46 7.00
CA GLN A 82 -4.26 8.71 7.62
C GLN A 82 -3.76 7.44 8.34
N GLN A 83 -2.72 6.81 7.80
CA GLN A 83 -2.03 5.67 8.43
C GLN A 83 -1.01 6.10 9.49
N GLU A 84 -0.93 7.39 9.81
CA GLU A 84 -0.02 7.96 10.81
C GLU A 84 1.46 7.61 10.55
N GLN A 85 1.84 7.29 9.31
CA GLN A 85 3.22 7.04 8.91
C GLN A 85 3.95 8.34 8.54
N VAL A 86 3.21 9.32 8.04
CA VAL A 86 3.70 10.65 7.66
C VAL A 86 2.90 11.70 8.42
N ILE A 87 3.57 12.75 8.87
CA ILE A 87 2.93 13.92 9.45
C ILE A 87 2.91 15.00 8.39
N ARG A 88 1.75 15.65 8.23
CA ARG A 88 1.56 16.82 7.37
C ARG A 88 1.45 18.07 8.24
N ASP A 89 2.29 19.05 7.96
CA ASP A 89 2.30 20.32 8.67
C ASP A 89 2.45 21.51 7.69
N TRP A 90 2.52 22.73 8.22
CA TRP A 90 2.73 23.95 7.46
C TRP A 90 4.14 24.48 7.71
N GLY A 91 4.95 24.55 6.66
CA GLY A 91 6.28 25.14 6.73
C GLY A 91 6.23 26.66 6.90
N GLU A 92 7.37 27.26 7.25
CA GLU A 92 7.51 28.71 7.50
C GLU A 92 7.12 29.57 6.30
N THR A 93 7.20 29.02 5.08
CA THR A 93 6.82 29.67 3.82
C THR A 93 5.32 29.58 3.50
N GLY A 94 4.52 28.96 4.38
CA GLY A 94 3.10 28.69 4.14
C GLY A 94 2.84 27.52 3.18
N CYS A 95 3.89 26.79 2.77
CA CYS A 95 3.75 25.57 1.99
C CYS A 95 3.49 24.36 2.90
N ARG A 96 2.70 23.39 2.41
CA ARG A 96 2.54 22.11 3.10
C ARG A 96 3.86 21.33 3.08
N VAL A 97 4.25 20.85 4.23
CA VAL A 97 5.43 20.00 4.41
C VAL A 97 5.03 18.65 4.99
N TYR A 98 5.85 17.65 4.71
CA TYR A 98 5.65 16.26 5.08
C TYR A 98 6.94 15.74 5.72
N PHE A 99 6.82 14.98 6.80
CA PHE A 99 7.94 14.30 7.46
C PHE A 99 7.49 12.99 8.06
N LEU A 100 8.43 12.07 8.26
CA LEU A 100 8.13 10.74 8.76
C LEU A 100 7.67 10.79 10.22
N ASN A 101 6.64 10.03 10.59
CA ASN A 101 6.22 9.95 11.99
C ASN A 101 7.21 9.07 12.77
N LYS A 102 7.79 9.59 13.86
CA LYS A 102 8.73 8.84 14.73
C LYS A 102 8.07 7.68 15.47
N LYS A 103 6.74 7.65 15.54
CA LYS A 103 5.98 6.65 16.29
C LYS A 103 4.68 6.29 15.55
N PRO A 104 4.77 5.53 14.44
CA PRO A 104 3.58 5.01 13.78
C PRO A 104 2.80 4.08 14.73
N PRO A 105 1.46 4.00 14.62
CA PRO A 105 0.65 3.01 15.33
C PRO A 105 1.11 1.60 14.92
N ALA A 106 1.30 0.74 15.92
CA ALA A 106 1.75 -0.64 15.74
C ALA A 106 0.66 -1.55 15.15
#